data_AF-A0A0F6YFJ7-F1
#
_entry.id   AF-A0A0F6YFJ7-F1
#
_cell.length_a   1.000
_cell.length_b   1.000
_cell.length_c   1.000
_cell.angle_alpha   90.00
_cell.angle_beta   90.00
_cell.angle_gamma   90.00
#
_symmetry.space_group_name_H-M   'P 1'
#
loop_
_entity.id
_entity.type
_entity.pdbx_description
1 polymer ?
#
loop_
_entity_poly.entity_id
_entity_poly.type
_entity_poly.pdbx_seq_one_letter_code
_entity_poly.pdbx_strand_id
1 'polypeptide(L)'
;MTSRAPLTIALALVVVPGALALSGCSACGPPQSASAQDEVVVEADGGVVQRTVIVPVPVPAPEERPAPEPEAPATCYEVAANRTNLTEQQIALLCSGAWSSAPIQCYLDARARLTITDPQRIGLCRCADSTAPVDCYRRLQRSRALTDVQVESLCAPVIALGLLDNCRPAGGF
;
A
#
# COMPACT_ATOMS: atom_id res chain seq x y z
N MET A 1 49.23 19.96 4.35
CA MET A 1 48.50 21.24 4.42
C MET A 1 47.29 21.11 3.51
N THR A 2 46.16 20.60 4.02
CA THR A 2 44.91 20.48 3.25
C THR A 2 43.79 21.03 4.11
N SER A 3 43.25 22.14 3.65
CA SER A 3 42.31 23.03 4.34
C SER A 3 40.91 22.42 4.38
N ARG A 4 40.28 22.40 5.57
CA ARG A 4 38.87 22.05 5.78
C ARG A 4 38.04 23.33 5.68
N ALA A 5 37.09 23.37 4.75
CA ALA A 5 36.06 24.41 4.70
C ALA A 5 34.88 24.06 5.64
N PRO A 6 34.30 25.02 6.38
CA PRO A 6 33.11 24.78 7.19
C PRO A 6 31.81 24.90 6.36
N LEU A 7 30.91 23.93 6.51
CA LEU A 7 29.57 23.94 5.92
C LEU A 7 28.64 24.73 6.85
N THR A 8 28.18 25.89 6.41
CA THR A 8 27.20 26.71 7.14
C THR A 8 25.79 26.21 6.85
N ILE A 9 25.13 25.61 7.84
CA ILE A 9 23.74 25.15 7.75
C ILE A 9 22.83 26.34 8.06
N ALA A 10 22.08 26.81 7.06
CA ALA A 10 21.03 27.81 7.24
C ALA A 10 19.73 27.10 7.66
N LEU A 11 19.34 27.25 8.94
CA LEU A 11 18.01 26.87 9.42
C LEU A 11 16.98 27.90 8.96
N ALA A 12 16.05 27.50 8.09
CA ALA A 12 14.85 28.29 7.81
C ALA A 12 13.78 27.95 8.86
N LEU A 13 13.57 28.86 9.81
CA LEU A 13 12.43 28.87 10.73
C LEU A 13 11.18 29.30 9.94
N VAL A 14 10.27 28.36 9.70
CA VAL A 14 8.93 28.68 9.20
C VAL A 14 8.03 28.95 10.41
N VAL A 15 7.67 30.22 10.58
CA VAL A 15 6.66 30.70 11.53
C VAL A 15 5.29 30.45 10.91
N VAL A 16 4.44 29.65 11.56
CA VAL A 16 3.04 29.45 11.20
C VAL A 16 2.16 30.28 12.14
N PRO A 17 1.42 31.29 11.65
CA PRO A 17 0.42 32.00 12.45
C PRO A 17 -0.89 31.19 12.50
N GLY A 18 -1.57 31.26 13.64
CA GLY A 18 -2.72 30.43 13.97
C GLY A 18 -4.10 30.94 13.55
N ALA A 19 -5.12 30.17 13.92
CA ALA A 19 -6.54 30.52 14.08
C ALA A 19 -7.19 29.35 14.84
N LEU A 20 -7.53 29.49 16.12
CA LEU A 20 -8.85 29.88 16.67
C LEU A 20 -10.03 28.97 16.24
N ALA A 21 -10.68 28.47 17.31
CA ALA A 21 -11.83 27.58 17.41
C ALA A 21 -13.07 27.95 16.58
N LEU A 22 -13.96 26.96 16.36
CA LEU A 22 -15.43 26.97 16.44
C LEU A 22 -15.90 25.49 16.32
N SER A 23 -16.44 24.88 17.38
CA SER A 23 -17.85 24.85 17.79
C SER A 23 -18.77 24.00 16.89
N GLY A 24 -19.09 22.80 17.39
CA GLY A 24 -20.30 21.99 17.23
C GLY A 24 -21.12 21.98 15.93
N CYS A 25 -21.24 20.80 15.32
CA CYS A 25 -22.35 20.46 14.44
C CYS A 25 -23.11 19.24 14.99
N SER A 26 -24.20 19.51 15.70
CA SER A 26 -25.31 18.57 15.91
C SER A 26 -26.36 18.81 14.81
N ALA A 27 -26.46 17.91 13.84
CA ALA A 27 -27.68 17.70 13.05
C ALA A 27 -27.56 16.40 12.23
N CYS A 28 -28.15 15.32 12.73
CA CYS A 28 -28.57 14.20 11.91
C CYS A 28 -29.90 14.56 11.23
N GLY A 29 -29.95 14.52 9.91
CA GLY A 29 -31.16 14.59 9.11
C GLY A 29 -31.10 13.57 7.96
N PRO A 30 -32.23 12.92 7.59
CA PRO A 30 -32.25 11.94 6.50
C PRO A 30 -32.15 12.61 5.11
N PRO A 31 -31.63 11.91 4.08
CA PRO A 31 -31.46 12.47 2.75
C PRO A 31 -32.81 12.57 2.03
N GLN A 32 -33.17 13.80 1.62
CA GLN A 32 -34.19 14.04 0.60
C GLN A 32 -33.50 14.03 -0.78
N SER A 33 -34.04 13.21 -1.68
CA SER A 33 -33.68 13.13 -3.09
C SER A 33 -33.81 14.49 -3.78
N ALA A 34 -32.69 15.07 -4.20
CA ALA A 34 -32.64 16.31 -4.98
C ALA A 34 -32.11 16.04 -6.39
N SER A 35 -32.98 16.29 -7.36
CA SER A 35 -32.73 16.21 -8.79
C SER A 35 -31.67 17.25 -9.21
N ALA A 36 -30.77 16.81 -10.10
CA ALA A 36 -29.76 17.64 -10.75
C ALA A 36 -30.40 18.82 -11.50
N GLN A 37 -29.92 20.03 -11.22
CA GLN A 37 -30.11 21.19 -12.09
C GLN A 37 -28.73 21.75 -12.42
N ASP A 38 -28.46 21.83 -13.71
CA ASP A 38 -27.24 22.34 -14.33
C ASP A 38 -27.38 23.87 -14.43
N GLU A 39 -26.63 24.62 -13.62
CA GLU A 39 -26.61 26.09 -13.68
C GLU A 39 -25.23 26.56 -14.13
N VAL A 40 -25.15 26.98 -15.40
CA VAL A 40 -23.96 27.56 -16.02
C VAL A 40 -23.98 29.07 -15.81
N VAL A 41 -23.09 29.56 -14.93
CA VAL A 41 -22.82 30.99 -14.76
C VAL A 41 -21.66 31.39 -15.67
N VAL A 42 -21.90 32.37 -16.54
CA VAL A 42 -20.89 32.97 -17.44
C VAL A 42 -20.44 34.30 -16.83
N GLU A 43 -19.17 34.41 -16.45
CA GLU A 43 -18.55 35.68 -16.03
C GLU A 43 -17.85 36.39 -17.18
N ALA A 44 -17.93 37.72 -17.16
CA ALA A 44 -17.43 38.62 -18.19
C ALA A 44 -16.05 39.18 -17.81
N ASP A 45 -15.00 38.36 -17.91
CA ASP A 45 -13.63 38.84 -18.08
C ASP A 45 -12.81 37.72 -18.74
N GLY A 46 -12.02 38.03 -19.77
CA GLY A 46 -11.50 37.10 -20.79
C GLY A 46 -10.51 36.01 -20.34
N GLY A 47 -10.57 35.53 -19.10
CA GLY A 47 -9.86 34.34 -18.62
C GLY A 47 -10.77 33.11 -18.67
N VAL A 48 -10.32 32.04 -19.34
CA VAL A 48 -11.00 30.74 -19.31
C VAL A 48 -10.85 30.13 -17.91
N VAL A 49 -11.77 30.47 -17.01
CA VAL A 49 -11.91 29.80 -15.71
C VAL A 49 -12.61 28.47 -15.97
N GLN A 50 -11.83 27.38 -16.08
CA GLN A 50 -12.42 26.06 -16.09
C GLN A 50 -13.05 25.81 -14.73
N ARG A 51 -14.38 25.85 -14.68
CA ARG A 51 -15.15 25.48 -13.51
C ARG A 51 -14.98 23.97 -13.30
N THR A 52 -14.03 23.60 -12.44
CA THR A 52 -13.81 22.21 -12.06
C THR A 52 -15.06 21.71 -11.33
N VAL A 53 -15.88 20.95 -12.04
CA VAL A 53 -17.01 20.24 -11.44
C VAL A 53 -16.43 19.11 -10.61
N ILE A 54 -16.44 19.26 -9.28
CA ILE A 54 -16.10 18.18 -8.35
C ILE A 54 -17.30 17.22 -8.37
N VAL A 55 -17.22 16.21 -9.25
CA VAL A 55 -18.18 15.11 -9.22
C VAL A 55 -17.78 14.21 -8.04
N PRO A 56 -18.65 14.00 -7.03
CA PRO A 56 -18.38 13.03 -6.00
C PRO A 56 -18.30 11.65 -6.66
N VAL A 57 -17.08 11.12 -6.80
CA VAL A 57 -16.88 9.74 -7.23
C VAL A 57 -17.44 8.87 -6.11
N PRO A 58 -18.42 7.99 -6.37
CA PRO A 58 -18.88 7.05 -5.37
C PRO A 58 -17.68 6.21 -4.94
N VAL A 59 -17.21 6.45 -3.72
CA VAL A 59 -16.17 5.62 -3.12
C VAL A 59 -16.80 4.24 -2.98
N PRO A 60 -16.25 3.19 -3.62
CA PRO A 60 -16.77 1.84 -3.41
C PRO A 60 -16.76 1.57 -1.91
N ALA A 61 -17.87 1.02 -1.39
CA ALA A 61 -17.95 0.61 -0.01
C ALA A 61 -16.68 -0.22 0.32
N PRO A 62 -16.08 -0.04 1.51
CA PRO A 62 -14.86 -0.77 1.86
C PRO A 62 -15.11 -2.25 1.60
N GLU A 63 -14.41 -2.82 0.63
CA GLU A 63 -14.47 -4.26 0.37
C GLU A 63 -14.15 -4.94 1.69
N GLU A 64 -15.16 -5.56 2.28
CA GLU A 64 -15.06 -6.28 3.53
C GLU A 64 -14.03 -7.37 3.26
N ARG A 65 -12.82 -7.20 3.82
CA ARG A 65 -11.76 -8.19 3.64
C ARG A 65 -12.34 -9.53 4.07
N PRO A 66 -12.23 -10.57 3.23
CA PRO A 66 -12.75 -11.88 3.59
C PRO A 66 -12.17 -12.28 4.94
N ALA A 67 -13.03 -12.79 5.82
CA ALA A 67 -12.61 -13.25 7.13
C ALA A 67 -11.46 -14.26 6.98
N PRO A 68 -10.45 -14.23 7.87
CA PRO A 68 -9.32 -15.14 7.78
C PRO A 68 -9.81 -16.58 7.82
N GLU A 69 -9.36 -17.40 6.88
CA GLU A 69 -9.69 -18.83 6.87
C GLU A 69 -8.95 -19.48 8.06
N PRO A 70 -9.64 -20.26 8.92
CA PRO A 70 -9.06 -20.78 10.16
C PRO A 70 -7.85 -21.70 9.94
N GLU A 71 -7.71 -22.24 8.72
CA GLU A 71 -6.63 -23.14 8.31
C GLU A 71 -5.73 -22.53 7.24
N ALA A 72 -5.82 -21.22 6.99
CA ALA A 72 -5.05 -20.55 5.94
C ALA A 72 -3.53 -20.83 5.97
N PRO A 73 -2.84 -20.78 7.12
CA PRO A 73 -1.42 -21.10 7.17
C PRO A 73 -1.13 -22.56 6.78
N ALA A 74 -1.98 -23.51 7.20
CA ALA A 74 -1.83 -24.93 6.88
C ALA A 74 -2.06 -25.18 5.38
N THR A 75 -3.13 -24.62 4.82
CA THR A 75 -3.42 -24.69 3.38
C THR A 75 -2.29 -24.08 2.55
N CYS A 76 -1.75 -22.92 2.97
CA CYS A 76 -0.58 -22.31 2.33
C CYS A 76 0.61 -23.27 2.35
N TYR A 77 0.90 -23.88 3.51
CA TYR A 77 2.02 -24.80 3.69
C TYR A 77 1.89 -26.02 2.79
N GLU A 78 0.73 -26.68 2.78
CA GLU A 78 0.49 -27.87 1.96
C GLU A 78 0.64 -27.59 0.46
N VAL A 79 0.09 -26.47 -0.01
CA VAL A 79 0.23 -26.06 -1.41
C VAL A 79 1.70 -25.77 -1.74
N ALA A 80 2.43 -25.11 -0.84
CA ALA A 80 3.84 -24.80 -1.02
C ALA A 80 4.72 -26.05 -1.08
N ALA A 81 4.51 -27.00 -0.15
CA ALA A 81 5.22 -28.28 -0.12
C ALA A 81 5.01 -29.09 -1.41
N ASN A 82 3.80 -29.03 -1.98
CA ASN A 82 3.47 -29.77 -3.20
C ASN A 82 3.88 -29.09 -4.51
N ARG A 83 4.08 -27.76 -4.52
CA ARG A 83 4.27 -26.98 -5.77
C ARG A 83 5.62 -26.28 -5.88
N THR A 84 6.47 -26.42 -4.86
CA THR A 84 7.76 -25.75 -4.78
C THR A 84 8.85 -26.73 -4.34
N ASN A 85 10.11 -26.35 -4.56
CA ASN A 85 11.28 -27.06 -4.04
C ASN A 85 11.87 -26.33 -2.82
N LEU A 86 11.04 -25.53 -2.11
CA LEU A 86 11.46 -24.84 -0.91
C LEU A 86 11.69 -25.83 0.24
N THR A 87 12.62 -25.51 1.13
CA THR A 87 12.78 -26.26 2.37
C THR A 87 11.59 -26.02 3.30
N GLU A 88 11.32 -26.94 4.23
CA GLU A 88 10.24 -26.78 5.21
C GLU A 88 10.35 -25.45 5.99
N GLN A 89 11.57 -25.02 6.30
CA GLN A 89 11.86 -23.75 6.98
C GLN A 89 11.48 -22.54 6.10
N GLN A 90 11.77 -22.59 4.81
CA GLN A 90 11.39 -21.56 3.85
C GLN A 90 9.87 -21.48 3.65
N ILE A 91 9.20 -22.63 3.60
CA ILE A 91 7.74 -22.70 3.51
C ILE A 91 7.10 -22.11 4.77
N ALA A 92 7.61 -22.48 5.94
CA ALA A 92 7.13 -21.94 7.21
C ALA A 92 7.28 -20.41 7.26
N LEU A 93 8.40 -19.87 6.79
CA LEU A 93 8.63 -18.42 6.71
C LEU A 93 7.68 -17.72 5.73
N LEU A 94 7.38 -18.36 4.59
CA LEU A 94 6.45 -17.81 3.59
C LEU A 94 5.01 -17.78 4.09
N CYS A 95 4.58 -18.85 4.76
CA CYS A 95 3.18 -19.07 5.16
C CYS A 95 2.88 -18.65 6.61
N SER A 96 3.88 -18.21 7.39
CA SER A 96 3.68 -17.77 8.76
C SER A 96 2.71 -16.58 8.84
N GLY A 97 1.61 -16.75 9.56
CA GLY A 97 0.60 -15.69 9.72
C GLY A 97 -0.26 -15.44 8.48
N ALA A 98 -0.22 -16.31 7.48
CA ALA A 98 -1.04 -16.18 6.28
C ALA A 98 -2.55 -16.20 6.62
N TRP A 99 -3.32 -15.29 6.04
CA TRP A 99 -4.78 -15.23 6.20
C TRP A 99 -5.54 -15.94 5.07
N SER A 100 -4.82 -16.36 4.04
CA SER A 100 -5.30 -17.16 2.91
C SER A 100 -4.12 -17.88 2.24
N SER A 101 -4.38 -18.55 1.12
CA SER A 101 -3.33 -19.09 0.25
C SER A 101 -2.59 -18.04 -0.60
N ALA A 102 -2.88 -16.74 -0.42
CA ALA A 102 -2.30 -15.68 -1.23
C ALA A 102 -0.75 -15.59 -1.20
N PRO A 103 -0.05 -15.79 -0.06
CA PRO A 103 1.42 -15.75 -0.05
C PRO A 103 2.06 -16.77 -0.98
N ILE A 104 1.52 -18.00 -1.04
CA ILE A 104 2.03 -19.02 -1.96
C ILE A 104 1.66 -18.72 -3.42
N GLN A 105 0.48 -18.14 -3.70
CA GLN A 105 0.15 -17.67 -5.06
C GLN A 105 1.10 -16.56 -5.52
N CYS A 106 1.37 -15.59 -4.65
CA CYS A 106 2.36 -14.54 -4.89
C CYS A 106 3.74 -15.14 -5.18
N TYR A 107 4.20 -16.10 -4.38
CA TYR A 107 5.51 -16.73 -4.59
C TYR A 107 5.59 -17.47 -5.94
N LEU A 108 4.54 -18.21 -6.31
CA LEU A 108 4.48 -18.92 -7.59
C LEU A 108 4.47 -17.94 -8.78
N ASP A 109 3.73 -16.83 -8.66
CA ASP A 109 3.70 -15.76 -9.67
C ASP A 109 5.05 -15.05 -9.80
N ALA A 110 5.69 -14.74 -8.67
CA ALA A 110 7.04 -14.19 -8.61
C ALA A 110 8.05 -15.12 -9.28
N ARG A 111 7.98 -16.44 -9.02
CA ARG A 111 8.83 -17.44 -9.67
C ARG A 111 8.63 -17.48 -11.19
N ALA A 112 7.40 -17.30 -11.66
CA ALA A 112 7.09 -17.33 -13.09
C ALA A 112 7.51 -16.05 -13.82
N ARG A 113 7.51 -14.90 -13.14
CA ARG A 113 7.60 -13.58 -13.79
C ARG A 113 8.85 -12.78 -13.44
N LEU A 114 9.53 -13.11 -12.34
CA LEU A 114 10.67 -12.35 -11.82
C LEU A 114 11.93 -13.21 -11.77
N THR A 115 13.06 -12.61 -12.18
CA THR A 115 14.38 -13.25 -12.12
C THR A 115 15.09 -12.90 -10.81
N ILE A 116 14.54 -13.36 -9.68
CA ILE A 116 15.08 -13.13 -8.33
C ILE A 116 15.24 -14.44 -7.57
N THR A 117 16.06 -14.45 -6.51
CA THR A 117 16.31 -15.65 -5.69
C THR A 117 15.11 -16.04 -4.82
N ASP A 118 15.04 -17.29 -4.37
CA ASP A 118 13.95 -17.75 -3.51
C ASP A 118 13.82 -16.98 -2.19
N PRO A 119 14.91 -16.64 -1.46
CA PRO A 119 14.81 -15.79 -0.28
C PRO A 119 14.15 -14.43 -0.57
N GLN A 120 14.47 -13.80 -1.71
CA GLN A 120 13.87 -12.53 -2.10
C GLN A 120 12.38 -12.68 -2.45
N ARG A 121 11.98 -13.79 -3.09
CA ARG A 121 10.56 -14.07 -3.34
C ARG A 121 9.79 -14.29 -2.04
N ILE A 122 10.40 -14.98 -1.08
CA ILE A 122 9.81 -15.18 0.24
C ILE A 122 9.64 -13.84 0.96
N GLY A 123 10.69 -13.00 0.99
CA GLY A 123 10.62 -11.66 1.57
C GLY A 123 9.55 -10.78 0.92
N LEU A 124 9.45 -10.83 -0.40
CA LEU A 124 8.47 -10.07 -1.18
C LEU A 124 7.02 -10.53 -0.95
N CYS A 125 6.79 -11.84 -0.81
CA CYS A 125 5.45 -12.43 -0.78
C CYS A 125 4.94 -12.79 0.62
N ARG A 126 5.78 -12.68 1.65
CA ARG A 126 5.35 -12.87 3.04
C ARG A 126 4.25 -11.87 3.38
N CYS A 127 3.18 -12.35 4.01
CA CYS A 127 1.99 -11.58 4.36
C CYS A 127 1.20 -10.98 3.18
N ALA A 128 1.43 -11.47 1.95
CA ALA A 128 0.66 -11.01 0.81
C ALA A 128 -0.78 -11.49 0.87
N ASP A 129 -1.72 -10.60 0.59
CA ASP A 129 -3.15 -10.90 0.41
C ASP A 129 -3.52 -11.12 -1.07
N SER A 130 -2.56 -10.90 -1.97
CA SER A 130 -2.71 -10.91 -3.42
C SER A 130 -1.35 -11.04 -4.11
N THR A 131 -1.33 -11.03 -5.45
CA THR A 131 -0.09 -10.98 -6.26
C THR A 131 0.43 -9.54 -6.47
N ALA A 132 -0.19 -8.54 -5.84
CA ALA A 132 0.18 -7.13 -5.99
C ALA A 132 1.67 -6.82 -5.71
N PRO A 133 2.36 -7.47 -4.74
CA PRO A 133 3.79 -7.27 -4.53
C PRO A 133 4.65 -7.58 -5.76
N VAL A 134 4.27 -8.60 -6.55
CA VAL A 134 4.97 -8.98 -7.79
C VAL A 134 4.83 -7.88 -8.85
N ASP A 135 3.63 -7.32 -8.99
CA ASP A 135 3.38 -6.22 -9.92
C ASP A 135 4.05 -4.92 -9.48
N CYS A 136 4.12 -4.65 -8.18
CA CYS A 136 4.91 -3.56 -7.63
C CYS A 136 6.39 -3.73 -8.00
N TYR A 137 6.97 -4.90 -7.69
CA TYR A 137 8.38 -5.19 -7.91
C TYR A 137 8.77 -5.06 -9.38
N ARG A 138 7.97 -5.66 -10.28
CA ARG A 138 8.19 -5.59 -11.73
C ARG A 138 8.14 -4.17 -12.29
N ARG A 139 7.28 -3.31 -11.74
CA ARG A 139 7.18 -1.91 -12.16
C ARG A 139 8.42 -1.13 -11.71
N LEU A 140 8.82 -1.31 -10.46
CA LEU A 140 9.96 -0.59 -9.87
C LEU A 140 11.31 -1.09 -10.34
N GLN A 141 11.44 -2.35 -10.77
CA GLN A 141 12.69 -2.88 -11.37
C GLN A 141 13.14 -2.13 -12.63
N ARG A 142 12.24 -1.40 -13.30
CA ARG A 142 12.59 -0.56 -14.45
C ARG A 142 13.26 0.75 -14.05
N SER A 143 13.21 1.10 -12.76
CA SER A 143 13.85 2.29 -12.22
C SER A 143 15.36 2.07 -12.10
N ARG A 144 16.16 3.00 -12.62
CA ARG A 144 17.62 3.00 -12.41
C ARG A 144 18.04 3.61 -11.07
N ALA A 145 17.09 4.12 -10.29
CA ALA A 145 17.36 4.82 -9.04
C ALA A 145 17.32 3.91 -7.81
N LEU A 146 16.80 2.67 -7.94
CA LEU A 146 16.58 1.76 -6.83
C LEU A 146 17.38 0.47 -7.03
N THR A 147 17.95 -0.05 -5.96
CA THR A 147 18.53 -1.40 -5.94
C THR A 147 17.44 -2.46 -5.74
N ASP A 148 17.71 -3.71 -6.13
CA ASP A 148 16.73 -4.80 -5.97
C ASP A 148 16.26 -4.96 -4.52
N VAL A 149 17.16 -4.75 -3.54
CA VAL A 149 16.84 -4.80 -2.10
C VAL A 149 15.90 -3.66 -1.70
N GLN A 150 16.09 -2.46 -2.25
CA GLN A 150 15.20 -1.33 -2.00
C GLN A 150 13.81 -1.57 -2.62
N VAL A 151 13.77 -2.12 -3.83
CA VAL A 151 12.51 -2.47 -4.49
C VAL A 151 11.75 -3.56 -3.71
N GLU A 152 12.45 -4.60 -3.24
CA GLU A 152 11.87 -5.64 -2.41
C GLU A 152 11.26 -5.04 -1.13
N SER A 153 12.02 -4.19 -0.42
CA SER A 153 11.57 -3.53 0.81
C SER A 153 10.34 -2.64 0.60
N LEU A 154 10.26 -1.91 -0.53
CA LEU A 154 9.12 -1.05 -0.83
C LEU A 154 7.86 -1.84 -1.22
N CYS A 155 8.03 -3.00 -1.85
CA CYS A 155 6.90 -3.80 -2.35
C CYS A 155 6.45 -4.90 -1.38
N ALA A 156 7.25 -5.23 -0.36
CA ALA A 156 6.90 -6.23 0.63
C ALA A 156 5.70 -5.76 1.47
N PRO A 157 4.62 -6.58 1.58
CA PRO A 157 3.43 -6.25 2.38
C PRO A 157 3.75 -5.87 3.81
N VAL A 158 4.72 -6.55 4.43
CA VAL A 158 5.16 -6.30 5.81
C VAL A 158 5.50 -4.84 6.03
N ILE A 159 6.19 -4.22 5.07
CA ILE A 159 6.62 -2.82 5.17
C ILE A 159 5.52 -1.89 4.68
N ALA A 160 4.92 -2.19 3.52
CA ALA A 160 3.90 -1.35 2.90
C ALA A 160 2.65 -1.16 3.77
N LEU A 161 2.29 -2.17 4.57
CA LEU A 161 1.10 -2.19 5.42
C LEU A 161 1.42 -2.04 6.92
N GLY A 162 2.70 -1.89 7.29
CA GLY A 162 3.12 -1.82 8.69
C GLY A 162 2.72 -3.07 9.49
N LEU A 163 2.88 -4.25 8.90
CA LEU A 163 2.58 -5.51 9.56
C LEU A 163 3.77 -5.96 10.41
N LEU A 164 3.47 -6.68 11.47
CA LEU A 164 4.44 -7.45 12.24
C LEU A 164 4.85 -8.72 11.47
N ASP A 165 5.87 -9.43 11.96
CA ASP A 165 6.36 -10.67 11.34
C ASP A 165 5.31 -11.79 11.27
N ASN A 166 4.23 -11.69 12.04
CA ASN A 166 3.08 -12.60 12.00
C ASN A 166 1.92 -12.10 11.14
N CYS A 167 2.18 -11.15 10.24
CA CYS A 167 1.19 -10.57 9.32
C CYS A 167 0.00 -9.89 10.01
N ARG A 168 0.14 -9.48 11.27
CA ARG A 168 -0.86 -8.66 11.97
C ARG A 168 -0.52 -7.17 11.88
N PRO A 169 -1.51 -6.29 11.78
CA PRO A 169 -1.31 -4.85 11.89
C PRO A 169 -0.70 -4.50 13.26
N ALA A 170 0.30 -3.61 13.28
CA ALA A 170 0.94 -3.18 14.53
C ALA A 170 0.03 -2.36 15.46
N GLY A 171 -1.13 -1.89 14.97
CA GLY A 171 -2.03 -0.98 15.70
C GLY A 171 -3.37 -1.56 16.18
N GLY A 172 -3.53 -2.89 16.27
CA GLY A 172 -4.82 -3.51 16.61
C GLY A 172 -5.02 -3.76 18.11
N PHE A 173 -5.73 -2.88 18.80
CA PHE A 173 -6.52 -3.16 20.02
C PHE A 173 -7.93 -2.63 19.84
#